data_AF-A0A940PHF9-F1
#
_entry.id   AF-A0A940PHF9-F1
#
_cell.length_a   1.000
_cell.length_b   1.000
_cell.length_c   1.000
_cell.angle_alpha   90.00
_cell.angle_beta   90.00
_cell.angle_gamma   90.00
#
_symmetry.space_group_name_H-M   'P 1'
#
loop_
_entity.id
_entity.type
_entity.pdbx_description
1 polymer ?
#
loop_
_entity_poly.entity_id
_entity_poly.type
_entity_poly.pdbx_seq_one_letter_code
_entity_poly.pdbx_strand_id
1 'polypeptide(L)' 'MIDNLESRYDCANSGQDLHQLQNDLDALLSSNEPSNKEKEERIHRLENQIHFIKNKCDIHP' A
#
# COMPACT_ATOMS: atom_id res chain seq x y z
N MET A 1 5.46 -1.32 -8.63
CA MET A 1 4.55 -2.29 -7.99
C MET A 1 5.45 -3.32 -7.33
N ILE A 2 5.46 -3.42 -6.00
CA ILE A 2 6.44 -4.24 -5.27
C ILE A 2 6.09 -5.73 -5.48
N ASP A 3 6.54 -6.26 -6.61
CA ASP A 3 6.59 -7.68 -6.93
C ASP A 3 7.80 -8.25 -6.17
N ASN A 4 7.59 -8.58 -4.89
CA ASN A 4 8.34 -9.52 -4.04
C ASN A 4 8.19 -9.10 -2.58
N LEU A 5 7.17 -9.65 -1.94
CA LEU A 5 7.06 -9.76 -0.48
C LEU A 5 8.11 -10.75 0.10
N GLU A 6 9.25 -10.93 -0.56
CA GLU A 6 10.38 -11.70 -0.03
C GLU A 6 11.14 -10.81 0.94
N SER A 7 10.74 -10.77 2.23
CA SER A 7 11.52 -10.50 3.46
C SER A 7 12.66 -9.44 3.50
N ARG A 8 12.95 -8.69 2.44
CA ARG A 8 14.12 -7.83 2.22
C ARG A 8 13.77 -6.35 2.17
N TYR A 9 12.49 -6.01 2.30
CA TYR A 9 12.05 -4.63 2.45
C TYR A 9 12.80 -3.95 3.61
N ASP A 10 13.46 -2.83 3.34
CA ASP A 10 14.23 -2.03 4.29
C ASP A 10 13.34 -0.92 4.88
N CYS A 11 13.26 -0.86 6.20
CA CYS A 11 12.44 0.10 6.91
C CYS A 11 12.99 1.53 6.89
N ALA A 12 14.19 1.76 6.37
CA ALA A 12 14.82 3.09 6.33
C ALA A 12 13.95 4.18 5.66
N ASN A 13 13.16 3.82 4.64
CA ASN A 13 12.27 4.74 3.91
C ASN A 13 10.78 4.48 4.16
N SER A 14 10.45 3.68 5.18
CA SER A 14 9.08 3.23 5.46
C SER A 14 8.07 4.36 5.64
N GLY A 15 8.47 5.49 6.23
CA GLY A 15 7.59 6.66 6.33
C GLY A 15 7.21 7.22 4.95
N GLN A 16 8.18 7.40 4.06
CA GLN A 16 7.94 7.96 2.73
C GLN A 16 7.16 6.98 1.84
N ASP A 17 7.48 5.69 1.93
CA ASP A 17 6.78 4.62 1.21
C ASP A 17 5.33 4.49 1.67
N LEU A 18 5.07 4.56 2.99
CA LEU A 18 3.71 4.54 3.53
C LEU A 18 2.90 5.76 3.05
N HIS A 19 3.48 6.95 3.07
CA HIS A 19 2.83 8.15 2.54
C HIS A 19 2.46 7.99 1.06
N GLN A 20 3.35 7.45 0.23
CA GLN A 20 3.06 7.21 -1.18
C GLN A 20 1.95 6.18 -1.36
N LEU A 21 2.01 5.05 -0.66
CA LEU A 21 0.99 4.00 -0.75
C LEU A 21 -0.39 4.48 -0.27
N GLN A 22 -0.43 5.31 0.78
CA GLN A 22 -1.66 5.92 1.28
C GLN A 22 -2.24 6.90 0.26
N ASN A 23 -1.41 7.76 -0.34
CA ASN A 23 -1.85 8.68 -1.39
C ASN A 23 -2.40 7.93 -2.61
N ASP A 24 -1.75 6.84 -3.02
CA ASP A 24 -2.20 6.00 -4.13
C ASP A 24 -3.54 5.32 -3.82
N LEU A 25 -3.71 4.86 -2.57
CA LEU A 25 -4.96 4.27 -2.09
C LEU A 25 -6.09 5.32 -2.08
N ASP A 26 -5.84 6.51 -1.53
CA ASP A 26 -6.80 7.60 -1.48
C ASP A 26 -7.18 8.09 -2.88
N ALA A 27 -6.23 8.13 -3.81
CA ALA A 27 -6.49 8.48 -5.20
C ALA A 27 -7.40 7.45 -5.89
N LEU A 28 -7.19 6.15 -5.64
CA LEU A 28 -8.08 5.11 -6.15
C LEU A 28 -9.47 5.20 -5.53
N LEU A 29 -9.58 5.39 -4.21
CA LEU A 29 -10.86 5.54 -3.53
C LEU A 29 -11.64 6.78 -3.98
N SER A 30 -10.93 7.89 -4.19
CA SER A 30 -11.51 9.18 -4.62
C SER A 30 -11.77 9.27 -6.12
N SER A 31 -11.28 8.30 -6.91
CA SER A 31 -11.55 8.26 -8.34
C SER A 31 -13.03 8.02 -8.60
N ASN A 32 -13.62 8.82 -9.50
CA ASN A 32 -15.00 8.64 -9.98
C ASN A 32 -15.18 7.42 -10.89
N GLU A 33 -14.11 6.64 -11.13
CA GLU A 33 -14.17 5.40 -11.88
C GLU A 33 -15.09 4.39 -11.16
N PRO A 34 -16.01 3.72 -11.90
CA PRO A 34 -16.89 2.74 -11.32
C PRO A 34 -16.08 1.62 -10.66
N SER A 35 -16.53 1.20 -9.47
CA SER A 35 -15.90 0.05 -8.79
C SER A 35 -16.02 -1.16 -9.71
N ASN A 36 -14.87 -1.62 -10.19
CA ASN A 36 -14.74 -2.84 -10.95
C ASN A 36 -13.74 -3.75 -10.24
N LYS A 37 -13.75 -5.02 -10.61
CA LYS A 37 -12.90 -6.04 -9.99
C LYS A 37 -11.42 -5.65 -10.00
N GLU A 38 -10.96 -4.97 -11.05
CA GLU A 38 -9.57 -4.51 -11.16
C GLU A 38 -9.24 -3.39 -10.16
N LYS A 39 -10.15 -2.43 -9.97
CA LYS A 39 -10.02 -1.35 -8.98
C LYS A 39 -9.98 -1.92 -7.56
N GLU A 40 -10.86 -2.87 -7.26
CA GLU A 40 -10.89 -3.56 -5.97
C GLU A 40 -9.62 -4.38 -5.72
N GLU A 41 -9.13 -5.11 -6.72
CA GLU A 41 -7.87 -5.84 -6.62
C GLU A 41 -6.67 -4.90 -6.38
N ARG A 42 -6.64 -3.72 -7.02
CA ARG A 42 -5.59 -2.72 -6.79
C ARG A 42 -5.65 -2.16 -5.37
N ILE A 43 -6.84 -1.85 -4.87
CA ILE A 43 -7.07 -1.40 -3.49
C ILE A 43 -6.54 -2.45 -2.51
N HIS A 44 -6.98 -3.71 -2.64
CA HIS A 44 -6.53 -4.79 -1.75
C HIS A 44 -5.01 -4.98 -1.78
N ARG A 45 -4.37 -4.82 -2.95
CA ARG A 45 -2.90 -4.90 -3.04
C ARG A 45 -2.22 -3.75 -2.30
N LEU A 46 -2.75 -2.53 -2.36
CA LEU A 46 -2.18 -1.39 -1.62
C LEU A 46 -2.37 -1.56 -0.11
N GLU A 47 -3.56 -1.97 0.33
CA GLU A 47 -3.84 -2.23 1.75
C GLU A 47 -2.91 -3.31 2.33
N ASN A 48 -2.71 -4.40 1.60
CA ASN A 48 -1.79 -5.46 2.00
C ASN A 48 -0.34 -4.96 2.10
N GLN A 49 0.11 -4.11 1.17
CA GLN A 49 1.46 -3.52 1.22
C GLN A 49 1.62 -2.57 2.42
N ILE A 50 0.65 -1.71 2.67
CA ILE A 50 0.64 -0.80 3.83
C ILE A 50 0.70 -1.61 5.12
N HIS A 51 -0.15 -2.63 5.26
CA HIS A 51 -0.19 -3.49 6.44
C HIS A 51 1.12 -4.26 6.64
N PHE A 52 1.70 -4.78 5.55
CA PHE A 52 2.99 -5.44 5.59
C PHE A 52 4.10 -4.52 6.09
N ILE A 53 4.22 -3.31 5.55
CA ILE A 53 5.25 -2.34 5.95
C ILE A 53 5.06 -1.93 7.42
N LYS A 54 3.82 -1.62 7.82
CA LYS A 54 3.51 -1.26 9.21
C LYS A 54 3.93 -2.35 10.19
N ASN A 55 3.57 -3.60 9.91
CA ASN A 55 3.93 -4.72 10.77
C ASN A 55 5.43 -5.03 10.76
N LYS A 56 6.06 -5.01 9.58
CA LYS A 56 7.47 -5.34 9.46
C LYS A 56 8.37 -4.30 10.14
N CYS A 57 8.00 -3.03 10.06
CA CYS A 57 8.77 -1.92 10.59
C CYS A 57 8.32 -1.46 11.98
N ASP A 58 7.41 -2.20 12.63
CA ASP A 58 6.88 -1.89 13.95
C ASP A 58 6.27 -0.48 14.04
N ILE A 59 5.62 -0.03 12.96
CA ILE A 59 5.01 1.29 12.84
C ILE A 59 3.55 1.18 13.28
N HIS A 60 3.28 1.68 14.48
CA HIS A 60 1.93 1.78 15.05
C HIS A 60 1.38 3.22 14.92
N PRO A 61 0.04 3.36 14.75
CA PRO A 61 -0.62 4.67 14.65
C PRO A 61 -0.56 5.49 15.94
#